data_AF-A0A4D6WKR3-F1
#
_entry.id   AF-A0A4D6WKR3-F1
#
_cell.length_a   1.000
_cell.length_b   1.000
_cell.length_c   1.000
_cell.angle_alpha   90.00
_cell.angle_beta   90.00
_cell.angle_gamma   90.00
#
_symmetry.space_group_name_H-M   'P 1'
#
loop_
_entity.id
_entity.type
_entity.pdbx_description
1 polymer ?
#
loop_
_entity_poly.entity_id
_entity_poly.type
_entity_poly.pdbx_seq_one_letter_code
_entity_poly.pdbx_strand_id
1 'polypeptide(L)' 'MAVPKKRTSKAKSGKGRWQRKVDDIQKKSISLAKSILTNKSKSFIYEDKSIFELDI' A
#
# COMPACT_ATOMS: atom_id res chain seq x y z
N MET A 1 36.49 2.71 7.47
CA MET A 1 35.26 2.77 6.64
C MET A 1 35.45 3.84 5.57
N ALA A 2 34.93 3.63 4.36
CA ALA A 2 35.00 4.64 3.31
C ALA A 2 34.02 5.79 3.61
N VAL A 3 34.49 7.04 3.53
CA VAL A 3 33.69 8.26 3.76
C VAL A 3 33.48 8.96 2.42
N PRO A 4 32.27 9.45 2.12
CA PRO A 4 32.02 10.19 0.88
C PRO A 4 32.81 11.50 0.87
N LYS A 5 33.69 11.67 -0.12
CA LYS A 5 34.47 12.90 -0.27
C LYS A 5 33.61 14.12 -0.63
N LYS A 6 32.46 13.89 -1.27
CA LYS A 6 31.51 14.90 -1.73
C LYS A 6 30.08 14.42 -1.52
N ARG A 7 29.15 15.38 -1.33
CA ARG A 7 27.73 15.07 -1.21
C ARG A 7 27.17 14.50 -2.51
N THR A 8 26.23 13.57 -2.40
CA THR A 8 25.42 13.11 -3.54
C THR A 8 24.50 14.24 -4.01
N SER A 9 24.40 14.44 -5.33
CA SER A 9 23.47 15.41 -5.90
C SER A 9 22.01 15.02 -5.68
N LYS A 10 21.09 15.98 -5.74
CA LYS A 10 19.65 15.76 -5.51
C LYS A 10 19.06 14.71 -6.47
N ALA A 11 19.46 14.76 -7.73
CA ALA A 11 19.07 13.80 -8.77
C ALA A 11 19.50 12.35 -8.45
N LYS A 12 20.63 12.17 -7.75
CA LYS A 12 21.17 10.86 -7.37
C LYS A 12 20.75 10.40 -5.96
N SER A 13 19.92 11.16 -5.24
CA SER A 13 19.56 10.87 -3.84
C SER A 13 18.69 9.60 -3.64
N GLY A 14 18.36 8.87 -4.71
CA GLY A 14 17.65 7.59 -4.63
C GLY A 14 16.17 7.66 -4.24
N LYS A 15 15.66 8.83 -3.82
CA LYS A 15 14.28 9.05 -3.35
C LYS A 15 13.20 8.53 -4.32
N GLY A 16 13.39 8.75 -5.62
CA GLY A 16 12.44 8.26 -6.64
C GLY A 16 12.32 6.73 -6.69
N ARG A 17 13.36 5.98 -6.30
CA ARG A 17 13.27 4.50 -6.21
C ARG A 17 12.34 4.06 -5.08
N TRP A 18 12.30 4.81 -3.98
CA TRP A 18 11.40 4.53 -2.86
C TRP A 18 9.95 4.87 -3.23
N GLN A 19 9.73 6.01 -3.88
CA GLN A 19 8.40 6.41 -4.33
C GLN A 19 7.79 5.40 -5.32
N ARG A 20 8.58 4.88 -6.27
CA ARG A 20 8.09 3.86 -7.21
C ARG A 20 7.59 2.58 -6.55
N LYS A 21 8.12 2.19 -5.39
CA LYS A 21 7.59 1.01 -4.65
C LYS A 21 6.17 1.25 -4.15
N VAL A 22 5.83 2.50 -3.84
CA VAL A 22 4.50 2.89 -3.35
C VAL A 22 3.47 2.77 -4.47
N ASP A 23 3.83 3.10 -5.71
CA ASP A 23 2.91 3.02 -6.86
C ASP A 23 2.32 1.61 -7.05
N ASP A 24 3.14 0.57 -6.87
CA ASP A 24 2.69 -0.82 -7.00
C ASP A 24 1.79 -1.26 -5.85
N ILE A 25 2.09 -0.80 -4.63
CA ILE A 25 1.27 -1.05 -3.44
C ILE A 25 -0.08 -0.32 -3.58
N GLN A 26 -0.07 0.91 -4.06
CA GLN A 26 -1.25 1.73 -4.28
C GLN A 26 -2.23 1.05 -5.26
N LYS A 27 -1.74 0.54 -6.40
CA LYS A 27 -2.59 -0.15 -7.39
C LYS A 27 -3.29 -1.36 -6.78
N LYS A 28 -2.57 -2.17 -6.00
CA LYS A 28 -3.11 -3.35 -5.31
C LYS A 28 -4.15 -2.94 -4.27
N SER A 29 -3.84 -1.93 -3.45
CA SER A 29 -4.74 -1.43 -2.41
C SER A 29 -6.04 -0.87 -2.99
N ILE A 30 -5.99 -0.12 -4.10
CA ILE A 30 -7.19 0.43 -4.75
C ILE A 30 -8.05 -0.69 -5.34
N SER A 31 -7.42 -1.68 -5.99
CA SER A 31 -8.13 -2.84 -6.53
C SER A 31 -8.88 -3.59 -5.42
N LEU A 32 -8.19 -3.82 -4.30
CA LEU A 32 -8.77 -4.47 -3.12
C LEU A 32 -9.94 -3.67 -2.54
N ALA A 33 -9.77 -2.36 -2.34
CA ALA A 33 -10.83 -1.50 -1.82
C ALA A 33 -12.09 -1.52 -2.70
N LYS A 34 -11.93 -1.45 -4.02
CA LYS A 34 -13.06 -1.59 -4.96
C LYS A 34 -13.76 -2.95 -4.84
N SER A 35 -13.00 -4.03 -4.69
CA SER A 35 -13.57 -5.37 -4.48
C SER A 35 -14.41 -5.43 -3.21
N ILE A 36 -13.89 -4.91 -2.09
CA ILE A 36 -14.58 -4.85 -0.80
C ILE A 36 -15.92 -4.13 -0.93
N LEU A 37 -15.92 -2.93 -1.53
CA LEU A 37 -17.12 -2.11 -1.70
C LEU A 37 -18.23 -2.80 -2.50
N THR A 38 -17.89 -3.70 -3.43
CA THR A 38 -18.89 -4.41 -4.24
C THR A 38 -19.51 -5.61 -3.52
N ASN A 39 -18.92 -6.08 -2.42
CA ASN A 39 -19.33 -7.24 -1.63
C ASN A 39 -19.60 -8.54 -2.44
N LYS A 40 -18.99 -8.66 -3.64
CA LYS A 40 -19.13 -9.82 -4.53
C LYS A 40 -18.00 -10.83 -4.38
N SER A 41 -16.89 -10.44 -3.77
CA SER A 41 -15.71 -11.29 -3.61
C SER A 41 -15.90 -12.29 -2.48
N LYS A 42 -15.87 -13.58 -2.81
CA LYS A 42 -15.95 -14.70 -1.86
C LYS A 42 -14.58 -15.27 -1.47
N SER A 43 -13.48 -14.73 -2.03
CA SER A 43 -12.13 -15.30 -1.91
C SER A 43 -11.37 -14.84 -0.68
N PHE A 44 -11.76 -13.73 -0.04
CA PHE A 44 -11.15 -13.25 1.19
C PHE A 44 -12.24 -12.83 2.17
N ILE A 45 -12.02 -13.16 3.44
CA ILE A 45 -12.91 -12.80 4.55
C ILE A 45 -12.34 -11.54 5.17
N TYR A 46 -13.14 -10.48 5.27
CA TYR A 46 -12.86 -9.33 6.11
C TYR A 46 -13.98 -9.26 7.15
N GLU A 47 -13.65 -8.88 8.38
CA GLU A 47 -14.66 -8.73 9.42
C GLU A 47 -15.59 -7.59 9.02
N ASP A 48 -16.80 -7.95 8.59
CA ASP A 48 -17.83 -6.96 8.31
C ASP A 48 -18.43 -6.52 9.65
N LYS A 49 -18.51 -5.20 9.84
CA LYS A 49 -19.01 -4.61 11.09
C LYS A 49 -20.48 -4.96 11.32
N SER A 50 -21.20 -5.31 10.25
CA SER A 50 -22.57 -5.85 10.30
C SER A 50 -22.69 -7.12 11.14
N ILE A 51 -21.62 -7.90 11.30
CA ILE A 51 -21.59 -9.11 12.12
C ILE A 51 -21.67 -8.77 13.62
N PHE A 52 -21.11 -7.62 14.04
CA PHE A 52 -21.12 -7.18 15.44
C PHE A 52 -22.42 -6.50 15.88
N GLU A 53 -23.30 -6.10 14.95
CA GLU A 53 -24.62 -5.52 15.28
C GLU A 53 -25.69 -6.60 15.57
N LEU A 54 -25.39 -7.88 15.32
CA LEU A 54 -26.32 -9.00 15.54
C LEU A 54 -26.14 -9.71 16.91
N ASP A 55 -25.14 -9.31 17.70
CA ASP A 55 -24.83 -9.89 19.02
C ASP A 55 -25.30 -9.00 20.20
N ILE A 56 -26.28 -8.11 19.99
CA ILE A 56 -26.96 -7.31 21.04
C ILE A 56 -28.46 -7.57 21.02
#